data_AF-A0A940HZL5-F1
#
_entry.id   AF-A0A940HZL5-F1
#
_cell.length_a   1.000
_cell.length_b   1.000
_cell.length_c   1.000
_cell.angle_alpha   90.00
_cell.angle_beta   90.00
_cell.angle_gamma   90.00
#
_symmetry.space_group_name_H-M   'P 1'
#
loop_
_entity.id
_entity.type
_entity.pdbx_description
1 polymer ?
#
loop_
_entity_poly.entity_id
_entity_poly.type
_entity_poly.pdbx_seq_one_letter_code
_entity_poly.pdbx_strand_id
1 'polypeptide(L)'
;MRRIPVNRLRVGMKVGRPIYNSRGELLLQAGTFLTSRVMAKLQRLGIPAVYINDGLVPDIEVKDVIAEETRVKAIKKVRTLMQEWRYGDITNKPQRMASMSAEMKATVKEIIEQLLNSESTVVNLVDIRTLDEYTFGHSVNVCVLSLCTGIVLKYDRARLFHLGMGALLHDLGKTKINLEILNKKEPLTSEEMEIIKQHPLDSYKMLSDMSDVSNLSAITAYQHHERHQGQGYPQGLAGDDIHVFAKIVSVADVFDALTADRVYRSAYPAHQAYELLCGAGNFLFDYDVVEAFLSTVAAYPVGTVVALSSGEIGVILETYKGYPLRPHVRILFDRQGWPVKHPYEINLAEKYDIAITRVLEEEEITMLARQQRV
;
A
#
# COMPACT_ATOMS: atom_id res chain seq x y z
N MET A 1 -2.24 15.65 10.45
CA MET A 1 -2.26 15.68 8.96
C MET A 1 -3.38 14.78 8.42
N ARG A 2 -4.05 15.14 7.32
CA ARG A 2 -5.13 14.32 6.72
C ARG A 2 -4.89 14.07 5.22
N ARG A 3 -5.21 12.87 4.71
CA ARG A 3 -5.15 12.54 3.27
C ARG A 3 -6.43 13.02 2.59
N ILE A 4 -6.33 13.97 1.66
CA ILE A 4 -7.48 14.54 0.95
C ILE A 4 -7.36 14.23 -0.55
N PRO A 5 -8.39 13.63 -1.19
CA PRO A 5 -8.42 13.43 -2.64
C PRO A 5 -8.20 14.73 -3.43
N VAL A 6 -7.49 14.67 -4.56
CA VAL A 6 -7.14 15.87 -5.35
C VAL A 6 -8.37 16.64 -5.84
N ASN A 7 -9.45 15.94 -6.17
CA ASN A 7 -10.73 16.54 -6.57
C ASN A 7 -11.47 17.26 -5.43
N ARG A 8 -11.05 17.06 -4.17
CA ARG A 8 -11.62 17.71 -2.98
C ARG A 8 -10.69 18.78 -2.38
N LEU A 9 -9.53 19.03 -2.99
CA LEU A 9 -8.61 20.07 -2.55
C LEU A 9 -9.20 21.47 -2.74
N ARG A 10 -8.82 22.40 -1.85
CA ARG A 10 -9.26 23.79 -1.88
C ARG A 10 -8.08 24.74 -1.83
N VAL A 11 -8.27 25.91 -2.45
CA VAL A 11 -7.30 27.01 -2.38
C VAL A 11 -7.05 27.38 -0.91
N GLY A 12 -5.77 27.56 -0.56
CA GLY A 12 -5.35 27.91 0.80
C GLY A 12 -5.11 26.73 1.74
N MET A 13 -5.40 25.49 1.32
CA MET A 13 -4.96 24.31 2.07
C MET A 13 -3.43 24.20 2.06
N LYS A 14 -2.83 23.78 3.17
CA LYS A 14 -1.37 23.65 3.32
C LYS A 14 -0.93 22.20 3.14
N VAL A 15 0.02 21.97 2.25
CA VAL A 15 0.59 20.64 1.99
C VAL A 15 1.30 20.12 3.23
N GLY A 16 0.97 18.92 3.68
CA GLY A 16 1.51 18.27 4.86
C GLY A 16 2.77 17.44 4.59
N ARG A 17 2.90 16.82 3.40
CA ARG A 17 4.08 16.02 3.01
C ARG A 17 4.60 16.41 1.63
N PRO A 18 5.92 16.29 1.38
CA PRO A 18 6.46 16.51 0.05
C PRO A 18 5.82 15.53 -0.95
N ILE A 19 5.59 16.01 -2.16
CA ILE A 19 5.06 15.22 -3.28
C ILE A 19 6.17 15.09 -4.30
N TYR A 20 6.43 13.87 -4.77
CA TYR A 20 7.41 13.58 -5.80
C TYR A 20 6.72 13.10 -7.07
N ASN A 21 7.37 13.25 -8.22
CA ASN A 21 6.92 12.63 -9.47
C ASN A 21 7.55 11.25 -9.65
N SER A 22 7.21 10.63 -10.79
CA SER A 22 7.74 9.35 -11.22
C SER A 22 9.24 9.23 -11.17
N ARG A 23 9.96 10.29 -11.48
CA ARG A 23 11.43 10.28 -11.54
C ARG A 23 12.07 10.45 -10.17
N GLY A 24 11.28 10.59 -9.10
CA GLY A 24 11.75 10.91 -7.76
C GLY A 24 12.08 12.39 -7.60
N GLU A 25 11.64 13.24 -8.53
CA GLU A 25 11.87 14.69 -8.46
C GLU A 25 10.77 15.32 -7.61
N LEU A 26 11.16 16.22 -6.70
CA LEU A 26 10.22 16.95 -5.85
C LEU A 26 9.30 17.83 -6.70
N LEU A 27 7.99 17.55 -6.65
CA LEU A 27 6.94 18.35 -7.30
C LEU A 27 6.44 19.48 -6.42
N LEU A 28 6.30 19.21 -5.12
CA LEU A 28 5.71 20.14 -4.16
C LEU A 28 6.33 19.91 -2.78
N GLN A 29 6.90 20.95 -2.18
CA GLN A 29 7.47 20.87 -0.84
C GLN A 29 6.35 20.88 0.22
N ALA A 30 6.58 20.19 1.34
CA ALA A 30 5.73 20.32 2.51
C ALA A 30 5.66 21.80 2.97
N GLY A 31 4.50 22.20 3.46
CA GLY A 31 4.21 23.58 3.88
C GLY A 31 3.75 24.52 2.77
N THR A 32 3.78 24.09 1.50
CA THR A 32 3.27 24.89 0.38
C THR A 32 1.76 25.08 0.48
N PHE A 33 1.27 26.30 0.24
CA PHE A 33 -0.17 26.56 0.12
C PHE A 33 -0.68 26.24 -1.29
N LEU A 34 -1.81 25.54 -1.36
CA LEU A 34 -2.44 25.16 -2.61
C LEU A 34 -3.09 26.36 -3.30
N THR A 35 -2.75 26.56 -4.57
CA THR A 35 -3.39 27.51 -5.48
C THR A 35 -4.15 26.75 -6.56
N SER A 36 -5.07 27.40 -7.27
CA SER A 36 -5.79 26.78 -8.39
C SER A 36 -4.84 26.22 -9.45
N ARG A 37 -3.71 26.90 -9.70
CA ARG A 37 -2.67 26.45 -10.63
C ARG A 37 -1.97 25.17 -10.14
N VAL A 38 -1.65 25.08 -8.86
CA VAL A 38 -1.04 23.87 -8.27
C VAL A 38 -2.01 22.71 -8.32
N MET A 39 -3.27 22.90 -7.93
CA MET A 39 -4.29 21.84 -7.96
C MET A 39 -4.51 21.32 -9.39
N ALA A 40 -4.62 22.21 -10.38
CA ALA A 40 -4.70 21.81 -11.79
C ALA A 40 -3.45 21.07 -12.30
N LYS A 41 -2.27 21.35 -11.74
CA LYS A 41 -1.04 20.58 -12.03
C LYS A 41 -1.11 19.18 -11.41
N LEU A 42 -1.52 19.07 -10.15
CA LEU A 42 -1.67 17.79 -9.45
C LEU A 42 -2.66 16.86 -10.18
N GLN A 43 -3.80 17.42 -10.62
CA GLN A 43 -4.81 16.68 -11.38
C GLN A 43 -4.29 16.21 -12.74
N ARG A 44 -3.59 17.07 -13.48
CA ARG A 44 -2.96 16.70 -14.77
C ARG A 44 -1.87 15.64 -14.63
N LEU A 45 -1.16 15.62 -13.51
CA LEU A 45 -0.16 14.61 -13.19
C LEU A 45 -0.78 13.31 -12.67
N GLY A 46 -2.11 13.22 -12.60
CA GLY A 46 -2.81 12.01 -12.13
C GLY A 46 -2.51 11.69 -10.66
N ILE A 47 -2.23 12.70 -9.83
CA ILE A 47 -2.04 12.51 -8.39
C ILE A 47 -3.42 12.32 -7.76
N PRO A 48 -3.67 11.22 -7.01
CA PRO A 48 -5.01 10.90 -6.52
C PRO A 48 -5.38 11.66 -5.25
N ALA A 49 -4.42 11.91 -4.35
CA ALA A 49 -4.65 12.56 -3.07
C ALA A 49 -3.41 13.33 -2.60
N VAL A 50 -3.58 14.22 -1.60
CA VAL A 50 -2.49 14.99 -0.97
C VAL A 50 -2.68 15.00 0.54
N TYR A 51 -1.60 14.88 1.32
CA TYR A 51 -1.66 15.14 2.76
C TYR A 51 -1.79 16.64 2.97
N ILE A 52 -2.80 17.06 3.71
CA ILE A 52 -3.04 18.44 4.09
C ILE A 52 -2.82 18.58 5.60
N ASN A 53 -2.13 19.65 5.96
CA ASN A 53 -2.09 20.16 7.32
C ASN A 53 -3.12 21.28 7.44
N ASP A 54 -4.26 20.96 8.02
CA ASP A 54 -5.39 21.87 8.21
C ASP A 54 -5.53 22.37 9.66
N GLY A 55 -4.54 22.06 10.51
CA GLY A 55 -4.52 22.51 11.90
C GLY A 55 -5.51 21.81 12.83
N LEU A 56 -6.35 20.87 12.35
CA LEU A 56 -7.21 20.06 13.22
C LEU A 56 -6.39 19.18 14.17
N VAL A 57 -5.21 18.75 13.71
CA VAL A 57 -4.24 17.99 14.52
C VAL A 57 -2.83 18.31 14.01
N PRO A 58 -2.22 19.41 14.53
CA PRO A 58 -0.94 19.92 14.05
C PRO A 58 0.26 19.07 14.51
N ASP A 59 0.07 18.27 15.55
CA ASP A 59 1.07 17.44 16.25
C ASP A 59 1.14 15.99 15.73
N ILE A 60 0.24 15.57 14.83
CA ILE A 60 0.28 14.22 14.26
C ILE A 60 1.30 14.15 13.12
N GLU A 61 2.38 13.39 13.36
CA GLU A 61 3.28 12.89 12.33
C GLU A 61 2.89 11.48 11.90
N VAL A 62 2.56 11.31 10.62
CA VAL A 62 2.34 9.99 10.03
C VAL A 62 3.69 9.40 9.64
N LYS A 63 4.26 8.56 10.51
CA LYS A 63 5.48 7.81 10.22
C LYS A 63 5.15 6.58 9.39
N ASP A 64 5.91 6.39 8.31
CA ASP A 64 5.89 5.16 7.50
C ASP A 64 6.94 4.18 8.05
N VAL A 65 6.82 2.90 7.72
CA VAL A 65 7.71 1.83 8.20
C VAL A 65 9.07 1.84 7.49
N ILE A 66 9.18 2.52 6.35
CA ILE A 66 10.43 2.77 5.64
C ILE A 66 10.57 4.26 5.28
N ALA A 67 11.82 4.71 5.15
CA ALA A 67 12.13 6.06 4.72
C ALA A 67 11.62 6.31 3.28
N GLU A 68 11.12 7.54 3.04
CA GLU A 68 10.62 7.95 1.72
C GLU A 68 11.72 7.82 0.65
N GLU A 69 12.96 8.17 0.99
CA GLU A 69 14.11 8.07 0.10
C GLU A 69 14.37 6.63 -0.33
N THR A 70 14.27 5.67 0.59
CA THR A 70 14.43 4.25 0.31
C THR A 70 13.32 3.74 -0.59
N ARG A 71 12.08 4.16 -0.33
CA ARG A 71 10.92 3.82 -1.16
C ARG A 71 11.06 4.36 -2.59
N VAL A 72 11.43 5.62 -2.76
CA VAL A 72 11.66 6.26 -4.08
C VAL A 72 12.80 5.57 -4.84
N LYS A 73 13.92 5.27 -4.15
CA LYS A 73 15.04 4.52 -4.75
C LYS A 73 14.61 3.13 -5.22
N ALA A 74 13.84 2.42 -4.41
CA ALA A 74 13.33 1.08 -4.74
C ALA A 74 12.44 1.11 -5.99
N ILE A 75 11.49 2.06 -6.07
CA ILE A 75 10.62 2.23 -7.25
C ILE A 75 11.44 2.48 -8.50
N LYS A 76 12.41 3.41 -8.43
CA LYS A 76 13.27 3.75 -9.56
C LYS A 76 14.02 2.51 -10.07
N LYS A 77 14.58 1.74 -9.15
CA LYS A 77 15.29 0.48 -9.42
C LYS A 77 14.39 -0.57 -10.07
N VAL A 78 13.21 -0.83 -9.52
CA VAL A 78 12.21 -1.75 -10.09
C VAL A 78 11.82 -1.30 -11.50
N ARG A 79 11.55 0.00 -11.69
CA ARG A 79 11.23 0.54 -13.01
C ARG A 79 12.35 0.28 -14.02
N THR A 80 13.59 0.60 -13.67
CA THR A 80 14.73 0.39 -14.58
C THR A 80 14.86 -1.09 -14.93
N LEU A 81 14.71 -2.00 -13.96
CA LEU A 81 14.72 -3.44 -14.21
C LEU A 81 13.63 -3.88 -15.18
N MET A 82 12.38 -3.49 -14.94
CA MET A 82 11.27 -3.86 -15.80
C MET A 82 11.40 -3.27 -17.22
N GLN A 83 11.94 -2.06 -17.35
CA GLN A 83 12.21 -1.43 -18.64
C GLN A 83 13.32 -2.17 -19.41
N GLU A 84 14.40 -2.57 -18.75
CA GLU A 84 15.48 -3.34 -19.39
C GLU A 84 14.98 -4.74 -19.82
N TRP A 85 14.09 -5.37 -19.04
CA TRP A 85 13.48 -6.64 -19.48
C TRP A 85 12.55 -6.48 -20.69
N ARG A 86 11.84 -5.36 -20.78
CA ARG A 86 10.87 -5.08 -21.85
C ARG A 86 11.52 -4.59 -23.14
N TYR A 87 12.52 -3.71 -23.05
CA TYR A 87 13.11 -2.98 -24.19
C TYR A 87 14.62 -3.12 -24.31
N GLY A 88 15.30 -3.73 -23.34
CA GLY A 88 16.75 -3.83 -23.30
C GLY A 88 17.33 -4.65 -24.45
N ASP A 89 18.48 -4.21 -24.94
CA ASP A 89 19.23 -4.88 -26.01
C ASP A 89 19.74 -6.26 -25.55
N ILE A 90 19.67 -7.24 -26.45
CA ILE A 90 20.04 -8.63 -26.23
C ILE A 90 21.56 -8.79 -26.07
N THR A 91 22.36 -7.91 -26.69
CA THR A 91 23.82 -8.08 -26.83
C THR A 91 24.61 -8.06 -25.52
N ASN A 92 24.18 -7.31 -24.50
CA ASN A 92 24.85 -7.20 -23.19
C ASN A 92 23.96 -7.61 -22.00
N LYS A 93 22.86 -8.32 -22.30
CA LYS A 93 21.81 -8.62 -21.34
C LYS A 93 22.30 -9.39 -20.10
N PRO A 94 23.16 -10.42 -20.19
CA PRO A 94 23.57 -11.20 -19.00
C PRO A 94 24.32 -10.36 -17.95
N GLN A 95 25.30 -9.56 -18.38
CA GLN A 95 26.12 -8.73 -17.47
C GLN A 95 25.26 -7.64 -16.80
N ARG A 96 24.37 -7.00 -17.56
CA ARG A 96 23.47 -5.97 -17.04
C ARG A 96 22.45 -6.57 -16.06
N MET A 97 21.86 -7.71 -16.39
CA MET A 97 20.92 -8.40 -15.50
C MET A 97 21.57 -8.82 -14.19
N ALA A 98 22.82 -9.31 -14.23
CA ALA A 98 23.57 -9.60 -13.01
C ALA A 98 23.72 -8.35 -12.13
N SER A 99 24.19 -7.23 -12.68
CA SER A 99 24.32 -5.96 -11.96
C SER A 99 23.00 -5.49 -11.34
N MET A 100 21.92 -5.53 -12.11
CA MET A 100 20.61 -5.08 -11.66
C MET A 100 20.00 -6.00 -10.60
N SER A 101 20.24 -7.32 -10.72
CA SER A 101 19.82 -8.28 -9.70
C SER A 101 20.54 -8.03 -8.37
N ALA A 102 21.84 -7.73 -8.39
CA ALA A 102 22.60 -7.32 -7.21
C ALA A 102 22.07 -6.01 -6.60
N GLU A 103 21.66 -5.05 -7.42
CA GLU A 103 21.02 -3.81 -6.94
C GLU A 103 19.66 -4.05 -6.27
N MET A 104 18.85 -5.00 -6.79
CA MET A 104 17.60 -5.40 -6.14
C MET A 104 17.87 -6.05 -4.79
N LYS A 105 18.88 -6.93 -4.70
CA LYS A 105 19.30 -7.55 -3.43
C LYS A 105 19.63 -6.49 -2.38
N ALA A 106 20.42 -5.48 -2.77
CA ALA A 106 20.78 -4.39 -1.88
C ALA A 106 19.54 -3.63 -1.39
N THR A 107 18.58 -3.37 -2.28
CA THR A 107 17.32 -2.70 -1.93
C THR A 107 16.47 -3.54 -0.97
N VAL A 108 16.30 -4.84 -1.22
CA VAL A 108 15.53 -5.71 -0.29
C VAL A 108 16.20 -5.77 1.07
N LYS A 109 17.54 -5.88 1.13
CA LYS A 109 18.30 -5.85 2.39
C LYS A 109 18.14 -4.53 3.14
N GLU A 110 18.17 -3.40 2.44
CA GLU A 110 17.94 -2.07 3.02
C GLU A 110 16.54 -1.95 3.62
N ILE A 111 15.51 -2.42 2.90
CA ILE A 111 14.12 -2.43 3.39
C ILE A 111 14.02 -3.32 4.64
N ILE A 112 14.57 -4.53 4.61
CA ILE A 112 14.56 -5.44 5.78
C ILE A 112 15.23 -4.78 6.98
N GLU A 113 16.37 -4.11 6.79
CA GLU A 113 17.07 -3.46 7.89
C GLU A 113 16.24 -2.34 8.52
N GLN A 114 15.57 -1.52 7.72
CA GLN A 114 14.69 -0.47 8.24
C GLN A 114 13.49 -1.04 8.98
N LEU A 115 12.86 -2.09 8.44
CA LEU A 115 11.71 -2.74 9.07
C LEU A 115 12.06 -3.46 10.38
N LEU A 116 13.27 -4.01 10.50
CA LEU A 116 13.73 -4.65 11.73
C LEU A 116 14.13 -3.64 12.81
N ASN A 117 14.50 -2.41 12.41
CA ASN A 117 14.86 -1.32 13.32
C ASN A 117 13.71 -0.33 13.58
N SER A 118 12.54 -0.53 12.97
CA SER A 118 11.39 0.35 13.18
C SER A 118 10.72 0.08 14.51
N GLU A 119 10.33 1.13 15.23
CA GLU A 119 9.60 1.02 16.51
C GLU A 119 8.19 0.43 16.32
N SER A 120 7.63 0.53 15.10
CA SER A 120 6.34 -0.03 14.73
C SER A 120 6.44 -0.83 13.43
N THR A 121 5.76 -1.97 13.38
CA THR A 121 5.54 -2.76 12.16
C THR A 121 4.17 -2.46 11.53
N VAL A 122 3.42 -1.50 12.07
CA VAL A 122 2.11 -1.12 11.55
C VAL A 122 2.31 -0.20 10.34
N VAL A 123 1.95 -0.71 9.17
CA VAL A 123 1.95 0.04 7.93
C VAL A 123 0.71 0.93 7.91
N ASN A 124 0.94 2.23 8.05
CA ASN A 124 -0.01 3.22 7.58
C ASN A 124 0.11 3.20 6.06
N LEU A 125 -0.87 2.63 5.33
CA LEU A 125 -0.89 2.66 3.86
C LEU A 125 -0.93 4.11 3.38
N VAL A 126 0.24 4.68 3.18
CA VAL A 126 0.45 6.09 2.99
C VAL A 126 1.20 6.24 1.69
N ASP A 127 0.52 6.00 0.57
CA ASP A 127 1.10 6.35 -0.73
C ASP A 127 0.23 7.40 -1.44
N ILE A 128 0.88 8.55 -1.67
CA ILE A 128 0.44 9.57 -2.62
C ILE A 128 1.34 9.39 -3.83
N ARG A 129 0.87 8.69 -4.85
CA ARG A 129 1.63 8.45 -6.08
C ARG A 129 0.74 8.57 -7.30
N THR A 130 1.34 8.93 -8.43
CA THR A 130 0.59 9.12 -9.67
C THR A 130 0.00 7.80 -10.17
N LEU A 131 -1.15 7.88 -10.85
CA LEU A 131 -1.82 6.70 -11.44
C LEU A 131 -0.92 5.94 -12.43
N ASP A 132 -0.04 6.63 -13.16
CA ASP A 132 0.87 6.05 -14.16
C ASP A 132 2.02 5.23 -13.53
N GLU A 133 2.29 5.44 -12.24
CA GLU A 133 3.36 4.75 -11.50
C GLU A 133 2.87 3.58 -10.67
N TYR A 134 1.55 3.31 -10.71
CA TYR A 134 0.89 2.35 -9.85
C TYR A 134 1.63 1.01 -9.85
N THR A 135 2.01 0.47 -11.01
CA THR A 135 2.67 -0.85 -11.10
C THR A 135 4.01 -0.92 -10.36
N PHE A 136 4.84 0.13 -10.39
CA PHE A 136 6.16 0.07 -9.73
C PHE A 136 6.08 0.39 -8.24
N GLY A 137 5.19 1.32 -7.85
CA GLY A 137 4.88 1.58 -6.45
C GLY A 137 4.25 0.36 -5.79
N HIS A 138 3.33 -0.30 -6.49
CA HIS A 138 2.67 -1.54 -6.11
C HIS A 138 3.67 -2.64 -5.75
N SER A 139 4.65 -2.93 -6.61
CA SER A 139 5.67 -3.95 -6.30
C SER A 139 6.45 -3.65 -5.01
N VAL A 140 6.76 -2.38 -4.76
CA VAL A 140 7.45 -1.96 -3.52
C VAL A 140 6.51 -2.07 -2.32
N ASN A 141 5.24 -1.70 -2.45
CA ASN A 141 4.25 -1.80 -1.37
C ASN A 141 3.97 -3.25 -1.00
N VAL A 142 3.75 -4.12 -1.99
CA VAL A 142 3.59 -5.56 -1.79
C VAL A 142 4.81 -6.15 -1.10
N CYS A 143 6.02 -5.73 -1.49
CA CYS A 143 7.25 -6.14 -0.81
C CYS A 143 7.28 -5.73 0.67
N VAL A 144 7.01 -4.45 0.98
CA VAL A 144 6.99 -3.94 2.36
C VAL A 144 5.93 -4.66 3.20
N LEU A 145 4.70 -4.78 2.71
CA LEU A 145 3.60 -5.45 3.39
C LEU A 145 3.91 -6.94 3.65
N SER A 146 4.49 -7.62 2.65
CA SER A 146 4.90 -9.02 2.78
C SER A 146 5.99 -9.21 3.83
N LEU A 147 6.99 -8.31 3.85
CA LEU A 147 8.07 -8.35 4.84
C LEU A 147 7.55 -8.07 6.26
N CYS A 148 6.68 -7.08 6.45
CA CYS A 148 6.02 -6.84 7.74
C CYS A 148 5.28 -8.10 8.24
N THR A 149 4.55 -8.76 7.33
CA THR A 149 3.85 -10.02 7.64
C THR A 149 4.82 -11.12 8.03
N GLY A 150 5.92 -11.29 7.28
CA GLY A 150 6.98 -12.25 7.60
C GLY A 150 7.65 -11.98 8.97
N ILE A 151 7.82 -10.71 9.35
CA ILE A 151 8.35 -10.32 10.66
C ILE A 151 7.38 -10.72 11.79
N VAL A 152 6.08 -10.54 11.60
CA VAL A 152 5.06 -11.01 12.54
C VAL A 152 5.11 -12.53 12.70
N LEU A 153 5.24 -13.24 11.58
CA LEU A 153 5.43 -14.70 11.51
C LEU A 153 6.83 -15.16 11.98
N LYS A 154 7.65 -14.26 12.53
CA LYS A 154 8.97 -14.55 13.11
C LYS A 154 9.98 -15.16 12.13
N TYR A 155 9.90 -14.78 10.86
CA TYR A 155 10.87 -15.21 9.86
C TYR A 155 12.24 -14.59 10.14
N ASP A 156 13.28 -15.40 9.99
CA ASP A 156 14.66 -14.91 10.04
C ASP A 156 15.00 -14.04 8.82
N ARG A 157 16.17 -13.40 8.86
CA ARG A 157 16.66 -12.52 7.79
C ARG A 157 16.78 -13.24 6.44
N ALA A 158 17.08 -14.53 6.41
CA ALA A 158 17.22 -15.28 5.17
C ALA A 158 15.86 -15.53 4.52
N ARG A 159 14.86 -15.99 5.29
CA ARG A 159 13.48 -16.16 4.84
C ARG A 159 12.87 -14.83 4.41
N LEU A 160 13.06 -13.76 5.19
CA LEU A 160 12.62 -12.41 4.83
C LEU A 160 13.24 -11.96 3.50
N PHE A 161 14.54 -12.22 3.28
CA PHE A 161 15.21 -11.88 2.03
C PHE A 161 14.58 -12.60 0.83
N HIS A 162 14.33 -13.90 0.94
CA HIS A 162 13.71 -14.67 -0.15
C HIS A 162 12.26 -14.24 -0.43
N LEU A 163 11.48 -14.00 0.63
CA LEU A 163 10.12 -13.45 0.54
C LEU A 163 10.13 -12.07 -0.12
N GLY A 164 10.98 -11.15 0.34
CA GLY A 164 11.08 -9.79 -0.18
C GLY A 164 11.52 -9.75 -1.64
N MET A 165 12.48 -10.59 -2.05
CA MET A 165 12.88 -10.71 -3.46
C MET A 165 11.74 -11.24 -4.34
N GLY A 166 10.99 -12.25 -3.86
CA GLY A 166 9.83 -12.78 -4.58
C GLY A 166 8.69 -11.75 -4.67
N ALA A 167 8.40 -11.05 -3.57
CA ALA A 167 7.36 -10.03 -3.49
C ALA A 167 7.67 -8.80 -4.35
N LEU A 168 8.93 -8.33 -4.36
CA LEU A 168 9.33 -7.16 -5.15
C LEU A 168 9.26 -7.42 -6.66
N LEU A 169 9.41 -8.68 -7.07
CA LEU A 169 9.51 -9.08 -8.48
C LEU A 169 8.37 -10.00 -8.94
N HIS A 170 7.30 -10.14 -8.14
CA HIS A 170 6.20 -11.08 -8.41
C HIS A 170 5.55 -10.86 -9.77
N ASP A 171 5.58 -9.61 -10.24
CA ASP A 171 4.92 -9.11 -11.44
C ASP A 171 5.88 -8.89 -12.62
N LEU A 172 7.14 -9.33 -12.53
CA LEU A 172 8.16 -9.08 -13.55
C LEU A 172 7.75 -9.58 -14.95
N GLY A 173 7.01 -10.69 -15.02
CA GLY A 173 6.46 -11.27 -16.24
C GLY A 173 5.47 -10.36 -16.96
N LYS A 174 4.86 -9.36 -16.31
CA LYS A 174 4.00 -8.37 -17.00
C LYS A 174 4.76 -7.60 -18.08
N THR A 175 6.10 -7.57 -18.03
CA THR A 175 6.97 -7.02 -19.09
C THR A 175 6.83 -7.73 -20.43
N LYS A 176 6.33 -8.97 -20.46
CA LYS A 176 6.10 -9.74 -21.69
C LYS A 176 4.74 -9.45 -22.34
N ILE A 177 3.83 -8.82 -21.61
CA ILE A 177 2.47 -8.52 -22.09
C ILE A 177 2.47 -7.22 -22.89
N ASN A 178 1.73 -7.19 -24.00
CA ASN A 178 1.50 -6.00 -24.80
C ASN A 178 0.88 -4.88 -23.93
N LEU A 179 1.41 -3.65 -24.04
CA LEU A 179 0.91 -2.50 -23.29
C LEU A 179 -0.55 -2.15 -23.60
N GLU A 180 -1.04 -2.46 -24.80
CA GLU A 180 -2.45 -2.23 -25.16
C GLU A 180 -3.40 -3.10 -24.32
N ILE A 181 -2.99 -4.34 -24.03
CA ILE A 181 -3.73 -5.25 -23.14
C ILE A 181 -3.53 -4.82 -21.68
N LEU A 182 -2.28 -4.56 -21.28
CA LEU A 182 -1.94 -4.28 -19.89
C LEU A 182 -2.55 -2.97 -19.37
N ASN A 183 -2.67 -1.95 -20.22
CA ASN A 183 -3.17 -0.63 -19.86
C ASN A 183 -4.62 -0.40 -20.31
N LYS A 184 -5.35 -1.46 -20.64
CA LYS A 184 -6.68 -1.35 -21.25
C LYS A 184 -7.67 -0.58 -20.37
N LYS A 185 -8.40 0.29 -21.06
CA LYS A 185 -9.69 0.94 -20.74
C LYS A 185 -10.76 0.09 -20.05
N GLU A 186 -11.11 -0.90 -20.84
CA GLU A 186 -12.35 -1.63 -20.79
C GLU A 186 -12.10 -3.01 -20.13
N PRO A 187 -13.17 -3.72 -19.76
CA PRO A 187 -13.04 -5.12 -19.37
C PRO A 187 -12.25 -5.91 -20.43
N LEU A 188 -11.32 -6.75 -19.94
CA LEU A 188 -10.55 -7.64 -20.79
C LEU A 188 -11.46 -8.72 -21.38
N THR A 189 -11.19 -9.13 -22.61
CA THR A 189 -11.81 -10.34 -23.18
C THR A 189 -11.26 -11.59 -22.50
N SER A 190 -11.93 -12.72 -22.68
CA SER A 190 -11.46 -14.00 -22.16
C SER A 190 -10.04 -14.33 -22.66
N GLU A 191 -9.75 -14.06 -23.94
CA GLU A 191 -8.45 -14.30 -24.56
C GLU A 191 -7.36 -13.38 -23.99
N GLU A 192 -7.68 -12.09 -23.80
CA GLU A 192 -6.78 -11.13 -23.16
C GLU A 192 -6.49 -11.52 -21.71
N MET A 193 -7.48 -12.03 -20.99
CA MET A 193 -7.33 -12.52 -19.63
C MET A 193 -6.40 -13.73 -19.56
N GLU A 194 -6.49 -14.68 -20.50
CA GLU A 194 -5.57 -15.82 -20.57
C GLU A 194 -4.13 -15.38 -20.84
N ILE A 195 -3.91 -14.31 -21.62
CA ILE A 195 -2.58 -13.70 -21.81
C ILE A 195 -2.07 -13.13 -20.47
N ILE A 196 -2.91 -12.41 -19.72
CA ILE A 196 -2.51 -11.87 -18.42
C ILE A 196 -2.16 -12.99 -17.44
N LYS A 197 -2.92 -14.09 -17.41
CA LYS A 197 -2.68 -15.24 -16.52
C LYS A 197 -1.32 -15.93 -16.75
N GLN A 198 -0.60 -15.62 -17.83
CA GLN A 198 0.74 -16.14 -18.08
C GLN A 198 1.86 -15.40 -17.32
N HIS A 199 1.63 -14.18 -16.84
CA HIS A 199 2.69 -13.41 -16.19
C HIS A 199 3.32 -14.08 -14.95
N PRO A 200 2.63 -14.91 -14.14
CA PRO A 200 3.31 -15.60 -13.04
C PRO A 200 4.34 -16.61 -13.56
N LEU A 201 4.00 -17.35 -14.62
CA LEU A 201 4.91 -18.29 -15.27
C LEU A 201 6.10 -17.56 -15.91
N ASP A 202 5.86 -16.44 -16.57
CA ASP A 202 6.93 -15.63 -17.15
C ASP A 202 7.84 -15.04 -16.07
N SER A 203 7.26 -14.58 -14.95
CA SER A 203 8.03 -14.10 -13.78
C SER A 203 8.90 -15.21 -13.23
N TYR A 204 8.36 -16.43 -13.06
CA TYR A 204 9.12 -17.59 -12.60
C TYR A 204 10.33 -17.88 -13.49
N LYS A 205 10.14 -17.94 -14.81
CA LYS A 205 11.23 -18.19 -15.78
C LYS A 205 12.30 -17.11 -15.71
N MET A 206 11.87 -15.85 -15.78
CA MET A 206 12.79 -14.70 -15.76
C MET A 206 13.57 -14.59 -14.46
N LEU A 207 12.95 -14.92 -13.32
CA LEU A 207 13.62 -14.95 -12.02
C LEU A 207 14.56 -16.15 -11.89
N SER A 208 14.21 -17.30 -12.45
CA SER A 208 15.07 -18.49 -12.46
C SER A 208 16.35 -18.28 -13.28
N ASP A 209 16.31 -17.41 -14.29
CA ASP A 209 17.48 -17.02 -15.09
C ASP A 209 18.41 -16.05 -14.35
N MET A 210 17.98 -15.45 -13.23
CA MET A 210 18.81 -14.58 -12.42
C MET A 210 19.60 -15.39 -11.41
N SER A 211 20.92 -15.48 -11.58
CA SER A 211 21.84 -16.23 -10.69
C SER A 211 21.72 -15.83 -9.20
N ASP A 212 21.24 -14.62 -8.95
CA ASP A 212 21.13 -14.00 -7.66
C ASP A 212 19.76 -14.22 -6.99
N VAL A 213 18.78 -14.77 -7.70
CA VAL A 213 17.43 -15.01 -7.19
C VAL A 213 17.26 -16.48 -6.84
N SER A 214 16.78 -16.75 -5.63
CA SER A 214 16.53 -18.13 -5.19
C SER A 214 15.28 -18.72 -5.87
N ASN A 215 15.23 -20.05 -5.97
CA ASN A 215 14.03 -20.76 -6.41
C ASN A 215 12.80 -20.44 -5.53
N LEU A 216 13.00 -20.18 -4.22
CA LEU A 216 11.91 -19.75 -3.32
C LEU A 216 11.30 -18.40 -3.73
N SER A 217 12.12 -17.48 -4.23
CA SER A 217 11.64 -16.18 -4.73
C SER A 217 10.94 -16.34 -6.07
N ALA A 218 11.46 -17.20 -6.96
CA ALA A 218 10.83 -17.50 -8.23
C ALA A 218 9.46 -18.19 -8.04
N ILE A 219 9.36 -19.18 -7.15
CA ILE A 219 8.09 -19.88 -6.88
C ILE A 219 7.06 -18.97 -6.22
N THR A 220 7.51 -17.99 -5.43
CA THR A 220 6.65 -16.94 -4.88
C THR A 220 5.96 -16.15 -6.00
N ALA A 221 6.72 -15.72 -7.00
CA ALA A 221 6.18 -15.04 -8.18
C ALA A 221 5.28 -15.96 -9.02
N TYR A 222 5.56 -17.26 -9.06
CA TYR A 222 4.74 -18.21 -9.83
C TYR A 222 3.35 -18.41 -9.22
N GLN A 223 3.28 -18.49 -7.89
CA GLN A 223 2.10 -18.94 -7.17
C GLN A 223 1.30 -17.80 -6.49
N HIS A 224 1.71 -16.54 -6.60
CA HIS A 224 1.04 -15.43 -5.87
C HIS A 224 -0.44 -15.22 -6.27
N HIS A 225 -0.87 -15.77 -7.41
CA HIS A 225 -2.27 -15.79 -7.83
C HIS A 225 -3.02 -17.10 -7.54
N GLU A 226 -2.36 -18.06 -6.88
CA GLU A 226 -3.04 -19.22 -6.31
C GLU A 226 -3.93 -18.80 -5.15
N ARG A 227 -4.92 -19.63 -4.82
CA ARG A 227 -5.93 -19.33 -3.79
C ARG A 227 -6.14 -20.56 -2.92
N HIS A 228 -6.45 -20.34 -1.65
CA HIS A 228 -6.43 -21.40 -0.63
C HIS A 228 -7.30 -22.62 -0.97
N GLN A 229 -8.41 -22.45 -1.69
CA GLN A 229 -9.31 -23.52 -2.12
C GLN A 229 -9.14 -23.97 -3.59
N GLY A 230 -8.02 -23.63 -4.25
CA GLY A 230 -7.72 -24.11 -5.61
C GLY A 230 -8.38 -23.32 -6.75
N GLN A 231 -9.08 -22.24 -6.43
CA GLN A 231 -9.74 -21.35 -7.41
C GLN A 231 -8.79 -20.34 -8.07
N GLY A 232 -7.49 -20.43 -7.78
CA GLY A 232 -6.45 -19.55 -8.30
C GLY A 232 -5.84 -20.02 -9.62
N TYR A 233 -4.74 -19.39 -10.00
CA TYR A 233 -3.98 -19.70 -11.22
C TYR A 233 -2.48 -19.44 -10.98
N PRO A 234 -1.57 -20.00 -11.80
CA PRO A 234 -1.80 -20.74 -13.05
C PRO A 234 -2.06 -22.24 -12.92
N GLN A 235 -1.80 -22.84 -11.76
CA GLN A 235 -1.87 -24.30 -11.57
C GLN A 235 -3.14 -24.74 -10.82
N GLY A 236 -3.83 -23.84 -10.12
CA GLY A 236 -5.02 -24.19 -9.32
C GLY A 236 -4.65 -24.97 -8.06
N LEU A 237 -3.53 -24.60 -7.43
CA LEU A 237 -3.02 -25.23 -6.21
C LEU A 237 -3.91 -24.85 -5.02
N ALA A 238 -3.99 -25.74 -4.04
CA ALA A 238 -4.80 -25.55 -2.84
C ALA A 238 -4.00 -25.82 -1.56
N GLY A 239 -4.42 -25.22 -0.45
CA GLY A 239 -3.86 -25.50 0.87
C GLY A 239 -2.34 -25.40 0.92
N ASP A 240 -1.68 -26.51 1.27
CA ASP A 240 -0.25 -26.60 1.50
C ASP A 240 0.60 -26.78 0.23
N ASP A 241 -0.04 -27.00 -0.92
CA ASP A 241 0.67 -27.02 -2.21
C ASP A 241 1.13 -25.61 -2.62
N ILE A 242 0.51 -24.57 -2.04
CA ILE A 242 0.91 -23.17 -2.22
C ILE A 242 2.03 -22.85 -1.23
N HIS A 243 3.19 -22.44 -1.74
CA HIS A 243 4.30 -22.05 -0.91
C HIS A 243 3.91 -20.86 0.00
N VAL A 244 4.31 -20.91 1.27
CA VAL A 244 3.90 -19.90 2.27
C VAL A 244 4.26 -18.47 1.88
N PHE A 245 5.38 -18.26 1.17
CA PHE A 245 5.72 -16.94 0.65
C PHE A 245 4.73 -16.44 -0.40
N ALA A 246 4.24 -17.31 -1.28
CA ALA A 246 3.20 -16.95 -2.24
C ALA A 246 1.87 -16.64 -1.53
N LYS A 247 1.51 -17.41 -0.49
CA LYS A 247 0.33 -17.09 0.35
C LYS A 247 0.42 -15.68 0.93
N ILE A 248 1.57 -15.29 1.48
CA ILE A 248 1.81 -13.93 2.01
C ILE A 248 1.70 -12.86 0.92
N VAL A 249 2.40 -13.05 -0.20
CA VAL A 249 2.40 -12.10 -1.32
C VAL A 249 1.00 -11.95 -1.91
N SER A 250 0.23 -13.03 -1.96
CA SER A 250 -1.16 -13.02 -2.45
C SER A 250 -2.06 -12.08 -1.67
N VAL A 251 -1.99 -12.13 -0.33
CA VAL A 251 -2.76 -11.25 0.55
C VAL A 251 -2.30 -9.80 0.39
N ALA A 252 -0.98 -9.57 0.36
CA ALA A 252 -0.41 -8.23 0.20
C ALA A 252 -0.75 -7.58 -1.15
N ASP A 253 -0.68 -8.35 -2.24
CA ASP A 253 -1.06 -7.93 -3.59
C ASP A 253 -2.54 -7.51 -3.63
N VAL A 254 -3.44 -8.36 -3.12
CA VAL A 254 -4.87 -8.09 -3.11
C VAL A 254 -5.19 -6.87 -2.23
N PHE A 255 -4.54 -6.72 -1.08
CA PHE A 255 -4.75 -5.56 -0.21
C PHE A 255 -4.33 -4.26 -0.90
N ASP A 256 -3.10 -4.18 -1.43
CA ASP A 256 -2.63 -2.99 -2.14
C ASP A 256 -3.52 -2.69 -3.34
N ALA A 257 -3.95 -3.73 -4.07
CA ALA A 257 -4.92 -3.62 -5.16
C ALA A 257 -6.27 -3.04 -4.74
N LEU A 258 -6.80 -3.39 -3.57
CA LEU A 258 -8.05 -2.85 -3.03
C LEU A 258 -7.89 -1.39 -2.60
N THR A 259 -6.78 -1.06 -1.95
CA THR A 259 -6.54 0.26 -1.35
C THR A 259 -5.90 1.29 -2.28
N ALA A 260 -5.61 0.91 -3.51
CA ALA A 260 -5.07 1.81 -4.52
C ALA A 260 -6.14 2.39 -5.43
N ASP A 261 -6.00 3.68 -5.75
CA ASP A 261 -6.80 4.36 -6.74
C ASP A 261 -6.43 3.84 -8.14
N ARG A 262 -7.42 3.36 -8.89
CA ARG A 262 -7.27 2.85 -10.27
C ARG A 262 -8.07 3.71 -11.24
N VAL A 263 -7.70 3.66 -12.51
CA VAL A 263 -8.36 4.43 -13.58
C VAL A 263 -9.89 4.22 -13.62
N TYR A 264 -10.37 3.02 -13.25
CA TYR A 264 -11.81 2.67 -13.27
C TYR A 264 -12.46 2.54 -11.90
N ARG A 265 -11.69 2.67 -10.82
CA ARG A 265 -12.20 2.41 -9.46
C ARG A 265 -11.43 3.23 -8.44
N SER A 266 -12.15 3.99 -7.62
CA SER A 266 -11.57 4.60 -6.43
C SER A 266 -11.07 3.53 -5.46
N ALA A 267 -10.02 3.85 -4.69
CA ALA A 267 -9.54 3.00 -3.62
C ALA A 267 -10.67 2.66 -2.63
N TYR A 268 -10.72 1.41 -2.17
CA TYR A 268 -11.48 1.09 -0.97
C TYR A 268 -10.83 1.77 0.24
N PRO A 269 -11.61 2.32 1.18
CA PRO A 269 -11.09 2.69 2.49
C PRO A 269 -10.39 1.49 3.15
N ALA A 270 -9.30 1.74 3.88
CA ALA A 270 -8.49 0.69 4.50
C ALA A 270 -9.32 -0.26 5.39
N HIS A 271 -10.29 0.24 6.16
CA HIS A 271 -11.18 -0.57 6.99
C HIS A 271 -12.05 -1.53 6.16
N GLN A 272 -12.50 -1.14 4.97
CA GLN A 272 -13.29 -2.01 4.10
C GLN A 272 -12.40 -3.09 3.46
N ALA A 273 -11.19 -2.73 3.02
CA ALA A 273 -10.22 -3.71 2.52
C ALA A 273 -9.82 -4.71 3.63
N TYR A 274 -9.69 -4.23 4.87
CA TYR A 274 -9.46 -5.05 6.06
C TYR A 274 -10.61 -6.05 6.27
N GLU A 275 -11.85 -5.60 6.29
CA GLU A 275 -13.05 -6.46 6.46
C GLU A 275 -13.18 -7.51 5.35
N LEU A 276 -12.92 -7.12 4.09
CA LEU A 276 -12.93 -8.04 2.95
C LEU A 276 -11.90 -9.16 3.11
N LEU A 277 -10.69 -8.83 3.58
CA LEU A 277 -9.66 -9.84 3.85
C LEU A 277 -10.02 -10.73 5.03
N CYS A 278 -10.57 -10.17 6.12
CA CYS A 278 -11.10 -10.97 7.24
C CYS A 278 -12.09 -12.01 6.76
N GLY A 279 -13.08 -11.60 5.94
CA GLY A 279 -14.10 -12.50 5.42
C GLY A 279 -13.60 -13.52 4.39
N ALA A 280 -12.43 -13.27 3.80
CA ALA A 280 -11.80 -14.14 2.81
C ALA A 280 -10.83 -15.18 3.41
N GLY A 281 -10.53 -15.07 4.71
CA GLY A 281 -9.69 -16.02 5.44
C GLY A 281 -10.28 -17.44 5.44
N ASN A 282 -9.42 -18.45 5.31
CA ASN A 282 -9.78 -19.87 5.16
C ASN A 282 -10.64 -20.20 3.91
N PHE A 283 -10.77 -19.26 2.97
CA PHE A 283 -11.51 -19.46 1.71
C PHE A 283 -10.69 -19.05 0.48
N LEU A 284 -10.37 -17.76 0.33
CA LEU A 284 -9.45 -17.29 -0.72
C LEU A 284 -7.99 -17.36 -0.26
N PHE A 285 -7.77 -17.11 1.04
CA PHE A 285 -6.44 -16.98 1.63
C PHE A 285 -6.32 -17.86 2.87
N ASP A 286 -5.08 -18.23 3.17
CA ASP A 286 -4.73 -18.96 4.38
C ASP A 286 -5.01 -18.12 5.63
N TYR A 287 -5.66 -18.72 6.64
CA TYR A 287 -6.12 -18.01 7.83
C TYR A 287 -4.97 -17.40 8.63
N ASP A 288 -3.92 -18.17 8.89
CA ASP A 288 -2.79 -17.72 9.71
C ASP A 288 -2.03 -16.58 9.02
N VAL A 289 -1.94 -16.63 7.69
CA VAL A 289 -1.36 -15.55 6.88
C VAL A 289 -2.23 -14.29 6.94
N VAL A 290 -3.56 -14.42 6.81
CA VAL A 290 -4.48 -13.28 6.91
C VAL A 290 -4.41 -12.64 8.30
N GLU A 291 -4.44 -13.45 9.37
CA GLU A 291 -4.33 -12.95 10.74
C GLU A 291 -3.02 -12.17 10.94
N ALA A 292 -1.89 -12.77 10.54
CA ALA A 292 -0.59 -12.12 10.63
C ALA A 292 -0.54 -10.82 9.82
N PHE A 293 -1.06 -10.83 8.59
CA PHE A 293 -1.11 -9.65 7.72
C PHE A 293 -1.93 -8.53 8.35
N LEU A 294 -3.14 -8.83 8.80
CA LEU A 294 -4.06 -7.85 9.37
C LEU A 294 -3.53 -7.22 10.67
N SER A 295 -2.66 -7.92 11.40
CA SER A 295 -1.97 -7.36 12.57
C SER A 295 -0.92 -6.28 12.22
N THR A 296 -0.53 -6.19 10.94
CA THR A 296 0.48 -5.23 10.42
C THR A 296 -0.12 -4.03 9.70
N VAL A 297 -1.42 -3.99 9.43
CA VAL A 297 -2.05 -2.89 8.70
C VAL A 297 -3.02 -2.14 9.61
N ALA A 298 -3.00 -0.81 9.52
CA ALA A 298 -3.98 0.00 10.23
C ALA A 298 -5.30 0.00 9.46
N ALA A 299 -6.36 -0.59 10.03
CA ALA A 299 -7.70 -0.51 9.47
C ALA A 299 -8.20 0.94 9.43
N TYR A 300 -7.82 1.73 10.44
CA TYR A 300 -8.05 3.17 10.50
C TYR A 300 -6.70 3.90 10.58
N PRO A 301 -6.09 4.27 9.43
CA PRO A 301 -4.82 4.96 9.42
C PRO A 301 -4.84 6.27 10.22
N VAL A 302 -3.69 6.65 10.76
CA VAL A 302 -3.50 7.91 11.47
C VAL A 302 -4.00 9.12 10.66
N GLY A 303 -4.76 10.01 11.31
CA GLY A 303 -5.39 11.16 10.67
C GLY A 303 -6.78 10.89 10.08
N THR A 304 -7.26 9.64 10.10
CA THR A 304 -8.65 9.31 9.73
C THR A 304 -9.62 9.93 10.74
N VAL A 305 -10.69 10.56 10.26
CA VAL A 305 -11.75 11.11 11.14
C VAL A 305 -12.88 10.09 11.24
N VAL A 306 -13.29 9.78 12.46
CA VAL A 306 -14.23 8.70 12.77
C VAL A 306 -15.33 9.19 13.72
N ALA A 307 -16.54 8.66 13.51
CA ALA A 307 -17.61 8.74 14.50
C ALA A 307 -17.54 7.51 15.41
N LEU A 308 -17.77 7.74 16.70
CA LEU A 308 -17.79 6.70 17.71
C LEU A 308 -19.23 6.31 18.07
N SER A 309 -19.42 5.13 18.66
CA SER A 309 -20.72 4.66 19.15
C SER A 309 -21.26 5.53 20.29
N SER A 310 -20.40 6.33 20.94
CA SER A 310 -20.81 7.36 21.90
C SER A 310 -21.55 8.53 21.24
N GLY A 311 -21.48 8.68 19.91
CA GLY A 311 -21.98 9.83 19.15
C GLY A 311 -20.94 10.93 18.95
N GLU A 312 -19.77 10.81 19.57
CA GLU A 312 -18.67 11.77 19.45
C GLU A 312 -17.86 11.55 18.18
N ILE A 313 -17.17 12.58 17.72
CA ILE A 313 -16.33 12.53 16.53
C ILE A 313 -14.90 12.87 16.91
N GLY A 314 -13.98 12.03 16.43
CA GLY A 314 -12.57 12.17 16.71
C GLY A 314 -11.68 11.83 15.53
N VAL A 315 -10.40 12.03 15.71
CA VAL A 315 -9.35 11.76 14.73
C VAL A 315 -8.39 10.71 15.28
N ILE A 316 -7.99 9.76 14.44
CA ILE A 316 -7.04 8.72 14.82
C ILE A 316 -5.66 9.33 15.05
N LEU A 317 -5.10 9.11 16.23
CA LEU A 317 -3.74 9.50 16.59
C LEU A 317 -2.74 8.37 16.32
N GLU A 318 -3.10 7.15 16.70
CA GLU A 318 -2.21 6.01 16.70
C GLU A 318 -3.00 4.71 16.53
N THR A 319 -2.41 3.71 15.90
CA THR A 319 -2.95 2.35 15.83
C THR A 319 -1.92 1.38 16.40
N TYR A 320 -2.36 0.55 17.34
CA TYR A 320 -1.49 -0.41 18.01
C TYR A 320 -1.43 -1.73 17.25
N LYS A 321 -0.25 -2.34 17.26
CA LYS A 321 -0.04 -3.69 16.73
C LYS A 321 -1.00 -4.69 17.41
N GLY A 322 -1.66 -5.53 16.62
CA GLY A 322 -2.64 -6.51 17.11
C GLY A 322 -4.02 -5.93 17.46
N TYR A 323 -4.19 -4.60 17.47
CA TYR A 323 -5.46 -3.93 17.72
C TYR A 323 -5.85 -2.96 16.58
N PRO A 324 -5.86 -3.41 15.31
CA PRO A 324 -6.06 -2.52 14.16
C PRO A 324 -7.44 -1.83 14.14
N LEU A 325 -8.43 -2.40 14.83
CA LEU A 325 -9.79 -1.85 14.97
C LEU A 325 -10.02 -1.04 16.25
N ARG A 326 -9.01 -0.93 17.14
CA ARG A 326 -9.10 -0.23 18.42
C ARG A 326 -7.99 0.82 18.57
N PRO A 327 -7.96 1.85 17.70
CA PRO A 327 -6.95 2.89 17.72
C PRO A 327 -7.09 3.86 18.91
N HIS A 328 -6.06 4.68 19.11
CA HIS A 328 -6.10 5.84 19.99
C HIS A 328 -6.73 7.03 19.23
N VAL A 329 -7.76 7.64 19.79
CA VAL A 329 -8.57 8.67 19.13
C VAL A 329 -8.56 9.96 19.95
N ARG A 330 -8.35 11.11 19.29
CA ARG A 330 -8.59 12.44 19.89
C ARG A 330 -9.97 12.94 19.53
N ILE A 331 -10.78 13.23 20.53
CA ILE A 331 -12.14 13.75 20.36
C ILE A 331 -12.06 15.24 20.02
N LEU A 332 -12.75 15.62 18.95
CA LEU A 332 -12.80 16.98 18.42
C LEU A 332 -14.21 17.57 18.49
N PHE A 333 -15.25 16.73 18.43
CA PHE A 333 -16.65 17.16 18.51
C PHE A 333 -17.43 16.25 19.47
N ASP A 334 -18.33 16.86 20.23
CA ASP A 334 -19.24 16.17 21.14
C ASP A 334 -20.39 15.47 20.41
N ARG A 335 -21.30 14.87 21.18
CA ARG A 335 -22.45 14.11 20.66
C ARG A 335 -23.47 14.97 19.91
N GLN A 336 -23.42 16.28 20.09
CA GLN A 336 -24.27 17.25 19.42
C GLN A 336 -23.59 17.82 18.16
N GLY A 337 -22.35 17.40 17.88
CA GLY A 337 -21.55 17.89 16.76
C GLY A 337 -20.85 19.21 17.05
N TRP A 338 -20.88 19.70 18.31
CA TRP A 338 -20.19 20.93 18.67
C TRP A 338 -18.71 20.67 18.95
N PRO A 339 -17.83 21.60 18.57
CA PRO A 339 -16.41 21.51 18.89
C PRO A 339 -16.18 21.42 20.40
N VAL A 340 -15.40 20.45 20.86
CA VAL A 340 -15.03 20.38 22.27
C VAL A 340 -14.02 21.48 22.59
N LYS A 341 -14.25 22.23 23.68
CA LYS A 341 -13.37 23.34 24.09
C LYS A 341 -11.95 22.87 24.42
N HIS A 342 -11.83 21.66 24.97
CA HIS A 342 -10.56 21.00 25.27
C HIS A 342 -10.60 19.60 24.66
N PRO A 343 -9.98 19.40 23.48
CA PRO A 343 -9.80 18.08 22.89
C PRO A 343 -9.16 17.13 23.91
N TYR A 344 -9.69 15.92 23.98
CA TYR A 344 -9.23 14.90 24.90
C TYR A 344 -9.11 13.57 24.16
N GLU A 345 -8.36 12.62 24.71
CA GLU A 345 -8.00 11.39 24.02
C GLU A 345 -8.66 10.17 24.66
N ILE A 346 -9.00 9.19 23.82
CA ILE A 346 -9.59 7.92 24.21
C ILE A 346 -8.81 6.80 23.53
N ASN A 347 -8.18 5.94 24.33
CA ASN A 347 -7.62 4.69 23.86
C ASN A 347 -8.74 3.64 23.72
N LEU A 348 -9.16 3.32 22.49
CA LEU A 348 -10.21 2.33 22.28
C LEU A 348 -9.76 0.90 22.61
N ALA A 349 -8.45 0.65 22.76
CA ALA A 349 -7.95 -0.63 23.25
C ALA A 349 -8.21 -0.84 24.75
N GLU A 350 -8.47 0.23 25.50
CA GLU A 350 -8.81 0.21 26.93
C GLU A 350 -10.31 0.43 27.18
N LYS A 351 -11.03 1.08 26.25
CA LYS A 351 -12.47 1.31 26.32
C LYS A 351 -13.25 0.43 25.36
N TYR A 352 -13.62 -0.76 25.82
CA TYR A 352 -14.26 -1.79 24.98
C TYR A 352 -15.72 -1.47 24.60
N ASP A 353 -16.41 -0.63 25.38
CA ASP A 353 -17.80 -0.20 25.18
C ASP A 353 -17.97 0.84 24.06
N ILE A 354 -16.86 1.46 23.62
CA ILE A 354 -16.85 2.44 22.54
C ILE A 354 -16.25 1.82 21.29
N ALA A 355 -16.99 1.85 20.18
CA ALA A 355 -16.55 1.35 18.88
C ALA A 355 -16.59 2.46 17.83
N ILE A 356 -15.79 2.31 16.77
CA ILE A 356 -15.91 3.14 15.58
C ILE A 356 -17.16 2.68 14.81
N THR A 357 -18.07 3.62 14.52
CA THR A 357 -19.30 3.31 13.78
C THR A 357 -19.16 3.61 12.30
N ARG A 358 -18.39 4.65 11.94
CA ARG A 358 -18.10 5.03 10.55
C ARG A 358 -16.91 5.96 10.44
N VAL A 359 -16.30 5.96 9.24
CA VAL A 359 -15.35 7.00 8.81
C VAL A 359 -16.13 8.18 8.23
N LEU A 360 -15.69 9.41 8.51
CA LEU A 360 -16.30 10.63 7.98
C LEU A 360 -15.67 11.02 6.64
N GLU A 361 -16.51 11.51 5.73
CA GLU A 361 -16.09 12.07 4.46
C GLU A 361 -15.67 13.55 4.58
N GLU A 362 -14.87 14.05 3.64
CA GLU A 362 -14.34 15.43 3.67
C GLU A 362 -15.43 16.50 3.69
N GLU A 363 -16.57 16.26 3.03
CA GLU A 363 -17.69 17.19 3.05
C GLU A 363 -18.27 17.36 4.46
N GLU A 364 -18.42 16.25 5.20
CA GLU A 364 -18.90 16.26 6.58
C GLU A 364 -17.92 16.96 7.51
N ILE A 365 -16.63 16.66 7.38
CA ILE A 365 -15.57 17.28 8.18
C ILE A 365 -15.53 18.80 7.94
N THR A 366 -15.72 19.22 6.68
CA THR A 366 -15.83 20.65 6.34
C THR A 366 -17.03 21.31 7.02
N MET A 367 -18.19 20.66 7.01
CA MET A 367 -19.40 21.21 7.62
C MET A 367 -19.21 21.43 9.12
N LEU A 368 -18.61 20.45 9.81
CA LEU A 368 -18.26 20.54 11.22
C LEU A 368 -17.23 21.66 11.49
N ALA A 369 -16.21 21.79 10.64
CA ALA A 369 -15.21 22.85 10.77
C ALA A 369 -15.76 24.26 10.49
N ARG A 370 -16.84 24.39 9.71
CA ARG A 370 -17.51 25.69 9.51
C ARG A 370 -18.32 26.13 10.72
N GLN A 371 -18.86 25.18 11.49
CA GLN A 371 -19.55 25.46 12.75
C GLN A 371 -18.60 26.00 13.83
N GLN A 372 -17.28 25.89 13.67
CA GLN A 372 -16.28 26.57 14.53
C GLN A 372 -16.17 28.09 14.29
N ARG A 373 -16.66 28.60 13.15
CA ARG A 373 -16.44 30.01 12.73
C ARG A 373 -17.65 30.92 12.92
N VAL A 374 -18.71 30.39 13.53
CA VAL A 374 -19.92 31.12 13.97
C VAL A 374 -19.94 31.04 15.48
#